data_AF-A0AAP1R7E0-F1
#
_entry.id   AF-A0AAP1R7E0-F1
#
_cell.length_a   1.000
_cell.length_b   1.000
_cell.length_c   1.000
_cell.angle_alpha   90.00
_cell.angle_beta   90.00
_cell.angle_gamma   90.00
#
_symmetry.space_group_name_H-M   'P 1'
#
loop_
_entity.id
_entity.type
_entity.pdbx_description
1 polymer ?
#
loop_
_entity_poly.entity_id
_entity_poly.type
_entity_poly.pdbx_seq_one_letter_code
_entity_poly.pdbx_strand_id
1 'polypeptide(L)'
;CNWRWVSESLRQLRASVDAFHARASHYNAGECLHQLAALNSRLNCAQEMARRDSIGEVPPVPWRTVVGSGIAGEAKLDHLRLVSLGMRCWQDIEHYGLRIWFTDPDTGSILHLSRSWPRSEQENSPAATRRLFSFQAGALAGGQIVSQAAKRSADGELLLATRNRLSSVVPLSPDAWQMLSAPLRQPGIVALREYLRQRPPACIRPLNQVDNLFILPVAECISLGWDSSRQTLDAQVISGEGEDNVLTLSLPASASAPYAVERMAALLQQTDDPVCLVSGFVSFVEGQLTLEPRVMMTKTRAWALDAETTPVAPLPSASVLPVPSTAHQLLIRCQALLIQLLHNGWRYQEQSAIGQAELLANDLTAVGFYRLAHVLGQFRNTESEARVEAMNNGVLLCEQLFPMLQQQG
;
A
#
# COMPACT_ATOMS: atom_id res chain seq x y z
N CYS A 1 -27.16 -4.33 12.26
CA CYS A 1 -26.46 -5.26 11.36
C CYS A 1 -24.96 -5.18 11.61
N ASN A 2 -24.26 -6.30 11.84
CA ASN A 2 -22.80 -6.31 12.09
C ASN A 2 -22.04 -6.44 10.76
N TRP A 3 -22.06 -5.38 9.93
CA TRP A 3 -21.36 -5.33 8.64
C TRP A 3 -19.94 -4.79 8.83
N ARG A 4 -19.03 -5.67 9.26
CA ARG A 4 -17.70 -5.26 9.72
C ARG A 4 -16.90 -4.52 8.66
N TRP A 5 -16.93 -4.98 7.41
CA TRP A 5 -16.14 -4.38 6.34
C TRP A 5 -16.67 -3.02 5.88
N VAL A 6 -17.96 -2.78 6.04
CA VAL A 6 -18.55 -1.47 5.76
C VAL A 6 -18.15 -0.47 6.84
N SER A 7 -18.29 -0.85 8.12
CA SER A 7 -17.87 0.00 9.23
C SER A 7 -16.37 0.30 9.20
N GLU A 8 -15.54 -0.66 8.81
CA GLU A 8 -14.10 -0.48 8.70
C GLU A 8 -13.70 0.42 7.52
N SER A 9 -14.29 0.22 6.34
CA SER A 9 -14.10 1.12 5.20
C SER A 9 -14.44 2.57 5.54
N LEU A 10 -15.54 2.79 6.28
CA LEU A 10 -15.90 4.13 6.74
C LEU A 10 -14.88 4.72 7.71
N ARG A 11 -14.30 3.90 8.61
CA ARG A 11 -13.23 4.34 9.51
C ARG A 11 -11.96 4.68 8.74
N GLN A 12 -11.56 3.86 7.77
CA GLN A 12 -10.40 4.11 6.91
C GLN A 12 -10.59 5.39 6.10
N LEU A 13 -11.76 5.58 5.48
CA LEU A 13 -12.07 6.81 4.74
C LEU A 13 -12.04 8.04 5.65
N ARG A 14 -12.59 7.93 6.87
CA ARG A 14 -12.52 9.01 7.85
C ARG A 14 -11.07 9.36 8.21
N ALA A 15 -10.24 8.34 8.48
CA ALA A 15 -8.82 8.53 8.77
C ALA A 15 -8.07 9.18 7.59
N SER A 16 -8.39 8.81 6.35
CA SER A 16 -7.82 9.43 5.14
C SER A 16 -8.21 10.90 5.00
N VAL A 17 -9.45 11.27 5.33
CA VAL A 17 -9.92 12.67 5.35
C VAL A 17 -9.24 13.46 6.48
N ASP A 18 -9.14 12.89 7.68
CA ASP A 18 -8.46 13.52 8.80
C ASP A 18 -6.96 13.73 8.48
N ALA A 19 -6.31 12.75 7.86
CA ALA A 19 -4.92 12.84 7.39
C ALA A 19 -4.73 13.93 6.32
N PHE A 20 -5.69 14.09 5.39
CA PHE A 20 -5.68 15.20 4.43
C PHE A 20 -5.72 16.56 5.12
N HIS A 21 -6.66 16.74 6.05
CA HIS A 21 -6.80 18.01 6.79
C HIS A 21 -5.58 18.32 7.65
N ALA A 22 -5.00 17.31 8.30
CA ALA A 22 -3.79 17.45 9.11
C ALA A 22 -2.51 17.62 8.28
N ARG A 23 -2.60 17.54 6.93
CA ARG A 23 -1.45 17.52 6.02
C ARG A 23 -0.44 16.43 6.39
N ALA A 24 -0.96 15.25 6.75
CA ALA A 24 -0.13 14.15 7.16
C ALA A 24 0.71 13.64 5.99
N SER A 25 2.01 13.43 6.24
CA SER A 25 2.98 12.86 5.27
C SER A 25 2.61 11.48 4.73
N HIS A 26 1.75 10.73 5.42
CA HIS A 26 1.27 9.44 4.96
C HIS A 26 -0.05 9.52 4.15
N TYR A 27 -0.60 10.72 3.95
CA TYR A 27 -1.78 10.90 3.14
C TYR A 27 -1.48 10.58 1.67
N ASN A 28 -2.29 9.69 1.08
CA ASN A 28 -2.24 9.38 -0.34
C ASN A 28 -3.62 9.63 -0.95
N ALA A 29 -3.68 10.59 -1.87
CA ALA A 29 -4.93 10.99 -2.50
C ALA A 29 -5.53 9.90 -3.40
N GLY A 30 -4.67 9.14 -4.07
CA GLY A 30 -5.06 7.95 -4.82
C GLY A 30 -5.75 6.94 -3.90
N GLU A 31 -5.10 6.55 -2.81
CA GLU A 31 -5.66 5.61 -1.83
C GLU A 31 -7.01 6.09 -1.26
N CYS A 32 -7.15 7.37 -0.93
CA CYS A 32 -8.44 7.93 -0.49
C CYS A 32 -9.54 7.78 -1.56
N LEU A 33 -9.21 8.07 -2.82
CA LEU A 33 -10.12 7.90 -3.95
C LEU A 33 -10.52 6.42 -4.13
N HIS A 34 -9.55 5.49 -4.02
CA HIS A 34 -9.79 4.05 -4.11
C HIS A 34 -10.69 3.58 -2.95
N GLN A 35 -10.43 4.01 -1.71
CA GLN A 35 -11.25 3.65 -0.55
C GLN A 35 -12.71 4.07 -0.70
N LEU A 36 -12.94 5.27 -1.24
CA LEU A 36 -14.29 5.76 -1.53
C LEU A 36 -14.97 4.91 -2.60
N ALA A 37 -14.28 4.62 -3.70
CA ALA A 37 -14.84 3.83 -4.79
C ALA A 37 -15.07 2.35 -4.42
N ALA A 38 -14.14 1.78 -3.64
CA ALA A 38 -14.20 0.42 -3.14
C ALA A 38 -15.37 0.22 -2.16
N LEU A 39 -15.69 1.21 -1.32
CA LEU A 39 -16.85 1.14 -0.44
C LEU A 39 -18.16 1.04 -1.22
N ASN A 40 -18.36 1.91 -2.22
CA ASN A 40 -19.55 1.87 -3.05
C ASN A 40 -19.66 0.54 -3.81
N SER A 41 -18.54 0.12 -4.40
CA SER A 41 -18.44 -1.16 -5.11
C SER A 41 -18.74 -2.35 -4.23
N ARG A 42 -18.29 -2.34 -2.97
CA ARG A 42 -18.55 -3.42 -2.00
C ARG A 42 -20.05 -3.56 -1.72
N LEU A 43 -20.75 -2.44 -1.55
CA LEU A 43 -22.20 -2.45 -1.31
C LEU A 43 -22.95 -2.97 -2.54
N ASN A 44 -22.58 -2.51 -3.74
CA ASN A 44 -23.18 -2.98 -4.99
C ASN A 44 -22.93 -4.47 -5.21
N CYS A 45 -21.71 -4.95 -4.96
CA CYS A 45 -21.39 -6.37 -5.02
C CYS A 45 -22.20 -7.17 -4.00
N ALA A 46 -22.32 -6.72 -2.76
CA ALA A 46 -23.11 -7.41 -1.74
C ALA A 46 -24.59 -7.51 -2.13
N GLN A 47 -25.17 -6.45 -2.69
CA GLN A 47 -26.55 -6.44 -3.19
C GLN A 47 -26.74 -7.44 -4.34
N GLU A 48 -25.84 -7.45 -5.32
CA GLU A 48 -25.92 -8.40 -6.44
C GLU A 48 -25.75 -9.86 -5.98
N MET A 49 -24.82 -10.13 -5.04
CA MET A 49 -24.67 -11.47 -4.47
C MET A 49 -25.93 -11.91 -3.71
N ALA A 50 -26.59 -10.99 -3.00
CA ALA A 50 -27.85 -11.26 -2.32
C ALA A 50 -29.01 -11.50 -3.29
N ARG A 51 -29.04 -10.77 -4.43
CA ARG A 51 -30.02 -10.94 -5.50
C ARG A 51 -29.91 -12.32 -6.16
N ARG A 52 -28.68 -12.79 -6.43
CA ARG A 52 -28.44 -14.14 -6.98
C ARG A 52 -28.88 -15.24 -6.02
N ASP A 53 -28.50 -15.11 -4.76
CA ASP A 53 -28.88 -16.04 -3.69
C ASP A 53 -30.42 -16.15 -3.54
N SER A 54 -31.14 -15.02 -3.65
CA SER A 54 -32.60 -15.01 -3.51
C SER A 54 -33.36 -15.67 -4.67
N ILE A 55 -32.75 -15.77 -5.85
CA ILE A 55 -33.32 -16.48 -7.01
C ILE A 55 -32.78 -17.92 -7.14
N GLY A 56 -32.03 -18.40 -6.14
CA GLY A 56 -31.48 -19.77 -6.12
C GLY A 56 -30.22 -19.97 -6.96
N GLU A 57 -29.62 -18.89 -7.48
CA GLU A 57 -28.31 -18.95 -8.14
C GLU A 57 -27.20 -18.91 -7.08
N VAL A 58 -26.24 -19.83 -7.16
CA VAL A 58 -25.09 -19.85 -6.23
C VAL A 58 -24.16 -18.67 -6.53
N PRO A 59 -24.05 -17.67 -5.63
CA PRO A 59 -23.15 -16.55 -5.86
C PRO A 59 -21.68 -17.01 -5.76
N PRO A 60 -20.74 -16.40 -6.51
CA PRO A 60 -19.32 -16.74 -6.42
C PRO A 60 -18.74 -16.52 -5.02
N VAL A 61 -19.27 -15.53 -4.28
CA VAL A 61 -18.94 -15.28 -2.88
C VAL A 61 -20.23 -14.93 -2.14
N PRO A 62 -20.50 -15.50 -0.95
CA PRO A 62 -21.67 -15.13 -0.17
C PRO A 62 -21.66 -13.64 0.18
N TRP A 63 -22.81 -12.96 0.03
CA TRP A 63 -22.94 -11.53 0.36
C TRP A 63 -22.51 -11.21 1.80
N ARG A 64 -22.73 -12.17 2.73
CA ARG A 64 -22.32 -12.08 4.13
C ARG A 64 -20.81 -11.93 4.28
N THR A 65 -20.03 -12.61 3.45
CA THR A 65 -18.57 -12.50 3.42
C THR A 65 -18.13 -11.14 2.90
N VAL A 66 -18.80 -10.63 1.85
CA VAL A 66 -18.51 -9.32 1.24
C VAL A 66 -18.69 -8.16 2.23
N VAL A 67 -19.69 -8.23 3.11
CA VAL A 67 -19.92 -7.20 4.14
C VAL A 67 -19.25 -7.51 5.49
N GLY A 68 -18.62 -8.67 5.65
CA GLY A 68 -17.97 -9.08 6.90
C GLY A 68 -18.95 -9.41 8.02
N SER A 69 -20.10 -10.00 7.67
CA SER A 69 -21.09 -10.48 8.64
C SER A 69 -20.50 -11.64 9.46
N GLY A 70 -20.56 -11.52 10.78
CA GLY A 70 -20.02 -12.53 11.71
C GLY A 70 -18.54 -12.34 12.06
N ILE A 71 -17.85 -11.36 11.47
CA ILE A 71 -16.48 -11.02 11.85
C ILE A 71 -16.48 -10.27 13.19
N ALA A 72 -15.73 -10.83 14.15
CA ALA A 72 -15.53 -10.22 15.46
C ALA A 72 -14.78 -8.89 15.33
N GLY A 73 -15.17 -7.89 16.13
CA GLY A 73 -14.47 -6.60 16.18
C GLY A 73 -13.08 -6.70 16.83
N GLU A 74 -12.96 -7.57 17.82
CA GLU A 74 -11.69 -7.93 18.47
C GLU A 74 -11.62 -9.45 18.62
N ALA A 75 -10.45 -10.02 18.37
CA ALA A 75 -10.14 -11.41 18.63
C ALA A 75 -8.95 -11.49 19.60
N LYS A 76 -9.04 -12.35 20.61
CA LYS A 76 -7.89 -12.66 21.47
C LYS A 76 -6.91 -13.53 20.70
N LEU A 77 -5.63 -13.26 20.91
CA LEU A 77 -4.51 -14.01 20.37
C LEU A 77 -3.65 -14.46 21.54
N ASP A 78 -3.35 -15.75 21.59
CA ASP A 78 -2.51 -16.36 22.61
C ASP A 78 -1.22 -16.85 21.97
N HIS A 79 -0.09 -16.69 22.65
CA HIS A 79 1.24 -17.18 22.23
C HIS A 79 1.64 -16.83 20.79
N LEU A 80 1.85 -15.54 20.52
CA LEU A 80 2.25 -15.06 19.21
C LEU A 80 3.77 -15.04 19.07
N ARG A 81 4.26 -15.61 17.97
CA ARG A 81 5.58 -15.30 17.41
C ARG A 81 5.37 -14.43 16.19
N LEU A 82 5.75 -13.16 16.27
CA LEU A 82 5.57 -12.22 15.19
C LEU A 82 6.90 -11.86 14.56
N VAL A 83 6.97 -11.97 13.24
CA VAL A 83 8.12 -11.63 12.42
C VAL A 83 7.89 -10.27 11.80
N SER A 84 8.81 -9.32 11.98
CA SER A 84 8.63 -7.99 11.43
C SER A 84 8.75 -7.96 9.90
N LEU A 85 7.92 -7.13 9.29
CA LEU A 85 7.90 -6.82 7.86
C LEU A 85 8.36 -5.38 7.59
N GLY A 86 8.66 -4.62 8.64
CA GLY A 86 9.16 -3.26 8.58
C GLY A 86 8.29 -2.23 9.28
N MET A 87 8.67 -0.98 9.13
CA MET A 87 7.96 0.15 9.71
C MET A 87 7.83 1.30 8.73
N ARG A 88 6.92 2.21 9.06
CA ARG A 88 6.79 3.52 8.45
C ARG A 88 6.63 4.56 9.54
N CYS A 89 7.49 5.56 9.53
CA CYS A 89 7.35 6.77 10.32
C CYS A 89 6.50 7.78 9.54
N TRP A 90 5.71 8.56 10.26
CA TRP A 90 4.88 9.61 9.68
C TRP A 90 4.80 10.80 10.62
N GLN A 91 4.41 11.93 10.03
CA GLN A 91 4.11 13.17 10.73
C GLN A 91 3.01 13.97 10.06
N ASP A 92 2.35 14.79 10.86
CA ASP A 92 1.40 15.82 10.45
C ASP A 92 1.70 17.12 11.22
N ILE A 93 0.79 18.10 11.17
CA ILE A 93 0.97 19.40 11.85
C ILE A 93 1.03 19.28 13.38
N GLU A 94 0.25 18.37 13.97
CA GLU A 94 0.04 18.25 15.42
C GLU A 94 0.71 17.02 16.04
N HIS A 95 0.93 15.97 15.25
CA HIS A 95 1.40 14.67 15.70
C HIS A 95 2.50 14.13 14.80
N TYR A 96 3.23 13.16 15.35
CA TYR A 96 4.07 12.26 14.59
C TYR A 96 3.93 10.86 15.17
N GLY A 97 4.25 9.85 14.38
CA GLY A 97 4.02 8.49 14.79
C GLY A 97 4.72 7.49 13.90
N LEU A 98 4.35 6.23 14.12
CA LEU A 98 4.84 5.11 13.35
C LEU A 98 3.77 4.03 13.21
N ARG A 99 3.97 3.19 12.21
CA ARG A 99 3.30 1.91 12.04
C ARG A 99 4.35 0.83 11.81
N ILE A 100 4.27 -0.27 12.56
CA ILE A 100 5.13 -1.46 12.35
C ILE A 100 4.25 -2.60 11.89
N TRP A 101 4.66 -3.31 10.85
CA TRP A 101 3.96 -4.48 10.34
C TRP A 101 4.65 -5.75 10.78
N PHE A 102 3.84 -6.74 11.11
CA PHE A 102 4.29 -8.06 11.49
C PHE A 102 3.50 -9.13 10.75
N THR A 103 4.09 -10.29 10.57
CA THR A 103 3.36 -11.51 10.23
C THR A 103 3.47 -12.51 11.36
N ASP A 104 2.38 -13.23 11.60
CA ASP A 104 2.39 -14.47 12.35
C ASP A 104 2.70 -15.64 11.39
N PRO A 105 3.88 -16.28 11.48
CA PRO A 105 4.26 -17.37 10.58
C PRO A 105 3.29 -18.55 10.61
N ASP A 106 2.61 -18.78 11.75
CA ASP A 106 1.74 -19.94 11.92
C ASP A 106 0.40 -19.74 11.20
N THR A 107 -0.09 -18.50 11.13
CA THR A 107 -1.38 -18.18 10.51
C THR A 107 -1.27 -17.44 9.18
N GLY A 108 -0.09 -16.94 8.83
CA GLY A 108 0.14 -16.04 7.70
C GLY A 108 -0.56 -14.68 7.83
N SER A 109 -1.17 -14.38 8.99
CA SER A 109 -1.89 -13.12 9.21
C SER A 109 -0.89 -11.97 9.32
N ILE A 110 -1.16 -10.88 8.60
CA ILE A 110 -0.43 -9.63 8.77
C ILE A 110 -1.14 -8.78 9.83
N LEU A 111 -0.37 -8.34 10.81
CA LEU A 111 -0.81 -7.47 11.91
C LEU A 111 -0.02 -6.18 11.86
N HIS A 112 -0.57 -5.11 12.41
CA HIS A 112 0.15 -3.84 12.49
C HIS A 112 0.03 -3.20 13.88
N LEU A 113 1.10 -2.55 14.34
CA LEU A 113 1.13 -1.77 15.57
C LEU A 113 1.28 -0.29 15.21
N SER A 114 0.34 0.54 15.65
CA SER A 114 0.39 1.99 15.43
C SER A 114 0.49 2.76 16.75
N ARG A 115 1.34 3.79 16.75
CA ARG A 115 1.53 4.74 17.86
C ARG A 115 1.81 6.14 17.34
N SER A 116 1.31 7.14 18.06
CA SER A 116 1.52 8.55 17.78
C SER A 116 1.79 9.33 19.07
N TRP A 117 2.42 10.47 18.89
CA TRP A 117 2.81 11.41 19.95
C TRP A 117 2.67 12.86 19.44
N PRO A 118 2.61 13.85 20.34
CA PRO A 118 2.58 15.26 19.97
C PRO A 118 3.82 15.69 19.18
N ARG A 119 3.63 16.49 18.13
CA ARG A 119 4.68 16.97 17.22
C ARG A 119 5.85 17.64 17.93
N SER A 120 5.56 18.36 19.02
CA SER A 120 6.55 19.06 19.85
C SER A 120 7.62 18.15 20.45
N GLU A 121 7.37 16.84 20.56
CA GLU A 121 8.32 15.91 21.15
C GLU A 121 9.23 15.21 20.13
N GLN A 122 9.07 15.45 18.82
CA GLN A 122 9.78 14.69 17.79
C GLN A 122 11.29 14.92 17.82
N GLU A 123 11.72 16.17 18.00
CA GLU A 123 13.15 16.55 17.95
C GLU A 123 13.95 15.86 19.06
N ASN A 124 13.37 15.75 20.25
CA ASN A 124 14.00 15.09 21.40
C ASN A 124 13.88 13.57 21.36
N SER A 125 12.90 13.03 20.64
CA SER A 125 12.62 11.59 20.64
C SER A 125 11.98 11.15 19.33
N PRO A 126 12.78 10.99 18.25
CA PRO A 126 12.29 10.53 16.95
C PRO A 126 11.51 9.21 17.05
N ALA A 127 10.52 9.03 16.17
CA ALA A 127 9.61 7.87 16.23
C ALA A 127 10.35 6.52 16.24
N ALA A 128 11.40 6.38 15.42
CA ALA A 128 12.20 5.17 15.34
C ALA A 128 12.93 4.80 16.65
N THR A 129 13.30 5.79 17.47
CA THR A 129 14.06 5.58 18.71
C THR A 129 13.16 5.54 19.95
N ARG A 130 11.86 5.86 19.80
CA ARG A 130 10.86 5.76 20.86
C ARG A 130 10.79 4.34 21.41
N ARG A 131 10.68 4.25 22.73
CA ARG A 131 10.42 2.97 23.40
C ARG A 131 8.94 2.63 23.29
N LEU A 132 8.68 1.49 22.65
CA LEU A 132 7.40 0.81 22.66
C LEU A 132 7.51 -0.36 23.63
N PHE A 133 6.83 -0.24 24.76
CA PHE A 133 6.98 -1.17 25.88
C PHE A 133 8.44 -1.20 26.37
N SER A 134 9.14 -2.34 26.21
CA SER A 134 10.52 -2.54 26.65
C SER A 134 11.56 -2.31 25.57
N PHE A 135 11.16 -2.11 24.30
CA PHE A 135 12.06 -2.08 23.16
C PHE A 135 11.95 -0.78 22.37
N GLN A 136 13.02 -0.38 21.68
CA GLN A 136 12.95 0.72 20.73
C GLN A 136 12.17 0.28 19.48
N ALA A 137 11.43 1.19 18.87
CA ALA A 137 10.66 0.92 17.66
C ALA A 137 11.54 0.36 16.53
N GLY A 138 12.75 0.89 16.35
CA GLY A 138 13.73 0.39 15.38
C GLY A 138 14.06 -1.09 15.56
N ALA A 139 14.29 -1.52 16.81
CA ALA A 139 14.57 -2.91 17.12
C ALA A 139 13.35 -3.83 16.85
N LEU A 140 12.12 -3.31 17.03
CA LEU A 140 10.90 -4.04 16.70
C LEU A 140 10.71 -4.19 15.18
N ALA A 141 11.08 -3.19 14.39
CA ALA A 141 10.96 -3.25 12.92
C ALA A 141 12.02 -4.13 12.25
N GLY A 142 13.18 -4.29 12.89
CA GLY A 142 14.26 -5.18 12.44
C GLY A 142 14.33 -6.51 13.20
N GLY A 143 13.24 -6.93 13.86
CA GLY A 143 13.27 -8.04 14.80
C GLY A 143 12.09 -9.01 14.72
N GLN A 144 12.17 -10.05 15.53
CA GLN A 144 11.09 -10.98 15.84
C GLN A 144 10.65 -10.75 17.28
N ILE A 145 9.35 -10.71 17.52
CA ILE A 145 8.77 -10.52 18.85
C ILE A 145 7.98 -11.74 19.28
N VAL A 146 8.10 -12.06 20.57
CA VAL A 146 7.25 -13.07 21.21
C VAL A 146 6.33 -12.35 22.19
N SER A 147 5.03 -12.61 22.08
CA SER A 147 4.01 -12.09 22.99
C SER A 147 3.16 -13.22 23.53
N GLN A 148 2.93 -13.24 24.85
CA GLN A 148 2.11 -14.26 25.49
C GLN A 148 0.61 -14.07 25.18
N ALA A 149 0.18 -12.82 25.05
CA ALA A 149 -1.20 -12.50 24.74
C ALA A 149 -1.30 -11.15 24.03
N ALA A 150 -2.19 -11.07 23.06
CA ALA A 150 -2.57 -9.83 22.40
C ALA A 150 -4.05 -9.88 22.04
N LYS A 151 -4.56 -8.74 21.59
CA LYS A 151 -5.80 -8.71 20.83
C LYS A 151 -5.50 -8.22 19.43
N ARG A 152 -6.32 -8.66 18.49
CA ARG A 152 -6.33 -8.21 17.12
C ARG A 152 -7.67 -7.54 16.87
N SER A 153 -7.66 -6.33 16.33
CA SER A 153 -8.87 -5.71 15.80
C SER A 153 -9.30 -6.35 14.47
N ALA A 154 -10.49 -6.01 13.99
CA ALA A 154 -10.97 -6.49 12.70
C ALA A 154 -10.11 -6.03 11.51
N ASP A 155 -9.44 -4.88 11.59
CA ASP A 155 -8.52 -4.35 10.57
C ASP A 155 -7.07 -4.83 10.73
N GLY A 156 -6.81 -5.72 11.69
CA GLY A 156 -5.49 -6.30 11.92
C GLY A 156 -4.57 -5.44 12.78
N GLU A 157 -5.09 -4.43 13.50
CA GLU A 157 -4.31 -3.72 14.51
C GLU A 157 -4.02 -4.64 15.70
N LEU A 158 -2.75 -4.68 16.10
CA LEU A 158 -2.26 -5.41 17.24
C LEU A 158 -2.42 -4.56 18.51
N LEU A 159 -3.41 -4.93 19.31
CA LEU A 159 -3.72 -4.32 20.59
C LEU A 159 -3.02 -5.11 21.70
N LEU A 160 -1.87 -4.60 22.15
CA LEU A 160 -1.13 -5.14 23.28
C LEU A 160 -1.60 -4.48 24.57
N ALA A 161 -2.04 -5.28 25.55
CA ALA A 161 -2.44 -4.78 26.86
C ALA A 161 -1.23 -4.23 27.64
N THR A 162 -1.43 -3.21 28.47
CA THR A 162 -0.37 -2.54 29.25
C THR A 162 0.42 -3.47 30.17
N ARG A 163 -0.15 -4.63 30.54
CA ARG A 163 0.53 -5.68 31.35
C ARG A 163 1.18 -6.78 30.51
N ASN A 164 0.83 -6.91 29.23
CA ASN A 164 1.40 -7.91 28.34
C ASN A 164 2.72 -7.37 27.81
N ARG A 165 3.82 -7.78 28.46
CA ARG A 165 5.16 -7.43 28.02
C ARG A 165 5.50 -8.26 26.79
N LEU A 166 5.97 -7.58 25.73
CA LEU A 166 6.76 -8.25 24.70
C LEU A 166 7.91 -8.96 25.41
N SER A 167 7.98 -10.28 25.24
CA SER A 167 8.83 -11.14 26.08
C SER A 167 10.28 -11.06 25.64
N SER A 168 10.51 -10.92 24.34
CA SER A 168 11.85 -10.80 23.74
C SER A 168 11.77 -10.13 22.36
N VAL A 169 12.84 -9.44 21.99
CA VAL A 169 13.13 -9.06 20.60
C VAL A 169 14.42 -9.77 20.20
N VAL A 170 14.35 -10.55 19.13
CA VAL A 170 15.53 -11.18 18.51
C VAL A 170 15.76 -10.50 17.17
N PRO A 171 17.01 -10.16 16.79
CA PRO A 171 17.30 -9.62 15.47
C PRO A 171 16.73 -10.52 14.36
N LEU A 172 16.16 -9.89 13.34
CA LEU A 172 15.57 -10.60 12.23
C LEU A 172 16.67 -11.20 11.34
N SER A 173 16.62 -12.52 11.14
CA SER A 173 17.51 -13.24 10.24
C SER A 173 16.82 -13.49 8.89
N PRO A 174 17.59 -13.70 7.81
CA PRO A 174 17.04 -14.09 6.51
C PRO A 174 16.16 -15.35 6.58
N ASP A 175 16.57 -16.33 7.38
CA ASP A 175 15.84 -17.60 7.54
C ASP A 175 14.40 -17.40 8.03
N ALA A 176 14.18 -16.38 8.88
CA ALA A 176 12.85 -16.07 9.40
C ALA A 176 11.86 -15.67 8.29
N TRP A 177 12.35 -15.00 7.24
CA TRP A 177 11.54 -14.71 6.05
C TRP A 177 11.49 -15.87 5.07
N GLN A 178 12.53 -16.68 4.97
CA GLN A 178 12.53 -17.87 4.09
C GLN A 178 11.50 -18.91 4.52
N MET A 179 11.21 -19.02 5.82
CA MET A 179 10.17 -19.89 6.36
C MET A 179 8.74 -19.41 6.03
N LEU A 180 8.57 -18.16 5.59
CA LEU A 180 7.25 -17.63 5.21
C LEU A 180 6.84 -18.16 3.82
N SER A 181 5.58 -18.53 3.69
CA SER A 181 5.00 -19.06 2.47
C SER A 181 4.19 -18.01 1.68
N ALA A 182 3.75 -18.39 0.49
CA ALA A 182 2.80 -17.62 -0.29
C ALA A 182 1.47 -17.42 0.49
N PRO A 183 0.78 -16.28 0.34
CA PRO A 183 1.03 -15.24 -0.65
C PRO A 183 2.03 -14.15 -0.23
N LEU A 184 2.45 -14.11 1.04
CA LEU A 184 3.28 -13.03 1.58
C LEU A 184 4.68 -13.02 0.96
N ARG A 185 5.32 -14.19 0.89
CA ARG A 185 6.59 -14.36 0.18
C ARG A 185 6.32 -14.91 -1.21
N GLN A 186 6.84 -14.25 -2.22
CA GLN A 186 6.79 -14.70 -3.61
C GLN A 186 8.20 -15.09 -4.08
N PRO A 187 8.33 -16.10 -4.96
CA PRO A 187 9.64 -16.54 -5.45
C PRO A 187 10.31 -15.53 -6.39
N GLY A 188 9.57 -14.53 -6.86
CA GLY A 188 10.07 -13.49 -7.75
C GLY A 188 8.94 -12.58 -8.24
N ILE A 189 9.30 -11.57 -9.02
CA ILE A 189 8.33 -10.56 -9.50
C ILE A 189 7.32 -11.15 -10.49
N VAL A 190 7.71 -12.14 -11.30
CA VAL A 190 6.82 -12.81 -12.25
C VAL A 190 5.69 -13.54 -11.53
N ALA A 191 6.02 -14.31 -10.50
CA ALA A 191 5.03 -15.02 -9.67
C ALA A 191 4.11 -14.04 -8.92
N LEU A 192 4.66 -12.95 -8.40
CA LEU A 192 3.85 -11.90 -7.78
C LEU A 192 2.87 -11.27 -8.78
N ARG A 193 3.32 -10.97 -10.00
CA ARG A 193 2.48 -10.40 -11.06
C ARG A 193 1.32 -11.34 -11.38
N GLU A 194 1.58 -12.64 -11.49
CA GLU A 194 0.55 -13.64 -11.72
C GLU A 194 -0.42 -13.78 -10.54
N TYR A 195 0.10 -13.79 -9.31
CA TYR A 195 -0.74 -13.78 -8.11
C TYR A 195 -1.68 -12.55 -8.07
N LEU A 196 -1.16 -11.36 -8.37
CA LEU A 196 -1.96 -10.14 -8.38
C LEU A 196 -3.00 -10.12 -9.50
N ARG A 197 -2.75 -10.78 -10.65
CA ARG A 197 -3.73 -10.93 -11.73
C ARG A 197 -4.90 -11.83 -11.35
N GLN A 198 -4.63 -12.92 -10.63
CA GLN A 198 -5.65 -13.86 -10.19
C GLN A 198 -6.42 -13.38 -8.95
N ARG A 199 -5.98 -12.26 -8.35
CA ARG A 199 -6.54 -11.74 -7.12
C ARG A 199 -7.97 -11.22 -7.33
N PRO A 200 -8.93 -11.57 -6.46
CA PRO A 200 -10.26 -10.98 -6.50
C PRO A 200 -10.23 -9.44 -6.38
N PRO A 201 -11.21 -8.71 -6.95
CA PRO A 201 -11.30 -7.26 -6.78
C PRO A 201 -11.35 -6.84 -5.32
N ALA A 202 -10.75 -5.68 -5.00
CA ALA A 202 -10.63 -5.18 -3.62
C ALA A 202 -11.97 -5.08 -2.87
N CYS A 203 -13.06 -4.74 -3.57
CA CYS A 203 -14.38 -4.57 -2.99
C CYS A 203 -14.96 -5.86 -2.36
N ILE A 204 -14.56 -7.05 -2.82
CA ILE A 204 -15.04 -8.34 -2.28
C ILE A 204 -14.03 -9.04 -1.37
N ARG A 205 -12.80 -8.49 -1.25
CA ARG A 205 -11.77 -9.03 -0.37
C ARG A 205 -11.97 -8.56 1.08
N PRO A 206 -11.57 -9.38 2.08
CA PRO A 206 -11.47 -8.94 3.47
C PRO A 206 -10.52 -7.73 3.62
N LEU A 207 -10.86 -6.77 4.47
CA LEU A 207 -10.04 -5.58 4.73
C LEU A 207 -8.89 -5.80 5.72
N ASN A 208 -8.90 -6.94 6.41
CA ASN A 208 -7.99 -7.22 7.53
C ASN A 208 -6.60 -7.67 7.10
N GLN A 209 -6.34 -7.70 5.80
CA GLN A 209 -5.06 -8.05 5.22
C GLN A 209 -4.41 -6.76 4.74
N VAL A 210 -3.17 -6.51 5.19
CA VAL A 210 -2.33 -5.46 4.58
C VAL A 210 -2.02 -5.94 3.18
N ASP A 211 -2.91 -5.56 2.27
CA ASP A 211 -3.19 -6.32 1.06
C ASP A 211 -2.02 -6.33 0.06
N ASN A 212 -1.13 -5.35 0.15
CA ASN A 212 -0.10 -5.12 -0.83
C ASN A 212 1.31 -5.23 -0.25
N LEU A 213 1.47 -5.80 0.94
CA LEU A 213 2.78 -6.01 1.56
C LEU A 213 3.33 -7.39 1.16
N PHE A 214 4.49 -7.43 0.51
CA PHE A 214 5.11 -8.65 0.02
C PHE A 214 6.60 -8.70 0.32
N ILE A 215 7.14 -9.92 0.34
CA ILE A 215 8.57 -10.20 0.40
C ILE A 215 9.02 -10.78 -0.94
N LEU A 216 10.04 -10.16 -1.54
CA LEU A 216 10.63 -10.57 -2.80
C LEU A 216 12.14 -10.80 -2.65
N PRO A 217 12.71 -11.80 -3.35
CA PRO A 217 14.16 -11.94 -3.44
C PRO A 217 14.77 -10.83 -4.29
N VAL A 218 16.01 -10.49 -3.94
CA VAL A 218 16.86 -9.56 -4.70
C VAL A 218 18.14 -10.31 -5.03
N ALA A 219 18.43 -10.46 -6.31
CA ALA A 219 19.65 -11.13 -6.78
C ALA A 219 20.76 -10.12 -7.09
N GLU A 220 20.42 -9.07 -7.85
CA GLU A 220 21.38 -8.08 -8.33
C GLU A 220 20.68 -6.74 -8.55
N CYS A 221 21.39 -5.63 -8.30
CA CYS A 221 20.95 -4.30 -8.67
C CYS A 221 21.52 -3.92 -10.05
N ILE A 222 20.64 -3.70 -11.03
CA ILE A 222 20.98 -3.40 -12.42
C ILE A 222 21.27 -1.90 -12.59
N SER A 223 20.45 -1.07 -11.96
CA SER A 223 20.50 0.38 -12.09
C SER A 223 19.93 1.04 -10.85
N LEU A 224 20.44 2.23 -10.53
CA LEU A 224 20.10 3.01 -9.35
C LEU A 224 20.22 4.50 -9.68
N GLY A 225 19.22 5.28 -9.30
CA GLY A 225 19.21 6.71 -9.61
C GLY A 225 18.23 7.52 -8.78
N TRP A 226 18.69 8.70 -8.38
CA TRP A 226 17.90 9.71 -7.71
C TRP A 226 17.24 10.64 -8.74
N ASP A 227 15.91 10.70 -8.70
CA ASP A 227 15.11 11.65 -9.43
C ASP A 227 14.83 12.87 -8.53
N SER A 228 15.50 13.98 -8.82
CA SER A 228 15.36 15.23 -8.05
C SER A 228 14.00 15.89 -8.22
N SER A 229 13.28 15.64 -9.32
CA SER A 229 11.97 16.21 -9.60
C SER A 229 10.88 15.52 -8.79
N ARG A 230 10.94 14.19 -8.69
CA ARG A 230 10.03 13.36 -7.87
C ARG A 230 10.52 13.21 -6.42
N GLN A 231 11.73 13.65 -6.11
CA GLN A 231 12.41 13.40 -4.84
C GLN A 231 12.35 11.92 -4.44
N THR A 232 12.68 11.05 -5.40
CA THR A 232 12.52 9.60 -5.26
C THR A 232 13.79 8.90 -5.71
N LEU A 233 14.21 7.87 -4.97
CA LEU A 233 15.27 6.96 -5.39
C LEU A 233 14.65 5.74 -6.05
N ASP A 234 15.01 5.52 -7.31
CA ASP A 234 14.56 4.38 -8.07
C ASP A 234 15.71 3.42 -8.35
N ALA A 235 15.43 2.12 -8.29
CA ALA A 235 16.35 1.08 -8.66
C ALA A 235 15.64 -0.01 -9.46
N GLN A 236 16.35 -0.64 -10.39
CA GLN A 236 15.92 -1.88 -11.01
C GLN A 236 16.76 -3.02 -10.49
N VAL A 237 16.10 -4.05 -9.98
CA VAL A 237 16.76 -5.23 -9.40
C VAL A 237 16.23 -6.50 -10.04
N ILE A 238 17.08 -7.52 -10.15
CA ILE A 238 16.66 -8.86 -10.56
C ILE A 238 15.96 -9.55 -9.38
N SER A 239 14.73 -10.02 -9.60
CA SER A 239 13.90 -10.67 -8.57
C SER A 239 13.32 -12.00 -9.05
N GLY A 240 13.99 -13.09 -8.68
CA GLY A 240 13.62 -14.47 -9.02
C GLY A 240 14.10 -14.88 -10.41
N GLU A 241 13.67 -16.06 -10.84
CA GLU A 241 14.02 -16.65 -12.14
C GLU A 241 12.98 -16.31 -13.21
N GLY A 242 13.38 -16.37 -14.48
CA GLY A 242 12.53 -16.18 -15.65
C GLY A 242 12.82 -14.91 -16.44
N GLU A 243 12.17 -14.78 -17.60
CA GLU A 243 12.14 -13.56 -18.40
C GLU A 243 11.28 -12.50 -17.71
N ASP A 244 11.57 -11.21 -17.91
CA ASP A 244 10.89 -10.07 -17.27
C ASP A 244 10.88 -10.10 -15.74
N ASN A 245 11.96 -10.61 -15.15
CA ASN A 245 12.19 -10.70 -13.70
C ASN A 245 12.76 -9.42 -13.07
N VAL A 246 12.70 -8.29 -13.78
CA VAL A 246 13.12 -6.99 -13.27
C VAL A 246 12.03 -6.42 -12.35
N LEU A 247 12.39 -6.17 -11.10
CA LEU A 247 11.59 -5.48 -10.11
C LEU A 247 12.05 -4.02 -10.01
N THR A 248 11.10 -3.09 -10.05
CA THR A 248 11.35 -1.69 -9.75
C THR A 248 11.19 -1.45 -8.24
N LEU A 249 12.26 -0.96 -7.60
CA LEU A 249 12.20 -0.41 -6.25
C LEU A 249 12.10 1.11 -6.35
N SER A 250 11.17 1.71 -5.63
CA SER A 250 10.98 3.18 -5.64
C SER A 250 10.74 3.67 -4.23
N LEU A 251 11.62 4.54 -3.72
CA LEU A 251 11.54 5.06 -2.36
C LEU A 251 11.52 6.60 -2.36
N PRO A 252 10.36 7.22 -2.06
CA PRO A 252 10.28 8.67 -1.96
C PRO A 252 10.99 9.18 -0.71
N ALA A 253 11.62 10.34 -0.80
CA ALA A 253 12.17 11.01 0.37
C ALA A 253 11.06 11.40 1.34
N SER A 254 11.31 11.17 2.63
CA SER A 254 10.37 11.47 3.70
C SER A 254 11.07 12.20 4.82
N ALA A 255 10.51 13.33 5.23
CA ALA A 255 11.00 14.08 6.39
C ALA A 255 10.84 13.28 7.71
N SER A 256 9.99 12.25 7.75
CA SER A 256 9.87 11.36 8.91
C SER A 256 10.92 10.26 8.94
N ALA A 257 11.64 10.05 7.83
CA ALA A 257 12.68 9.04 7.68
C ALA A 257 13.83 9.60 6.80
N PRO A 258 14.55 10.63 7.30
CA PRO A 258 15.43 11.45 6.47
C PRO A 258 16.64 10.71 5.88
N TYR A 259 16.99 9.54 6.40
CA TYR A 259 18.16 8.76 5.94
C TYR A 259 17.80 7.47 5.20
N ALA A 260 16.50 7.22 4.98
CA ALA A 260 16.02 5.98 4.37
C ALA A 260 16.51 5.83 2.91
N VAL A 261 16.56 6.94 2.18
CA VAL A 261 17.00 6.99 0.79
C VAL A 261 18.48 6.67 0.66
N GLU A 262 19.33 7.36 1.42
CA GLU A 262 20.78 7.15 1.43
C GLU A 262 21.12 5.74 1.88
N ARG A 263 20.37 5.21 2.87
CA ARG A 263 20.54 3.82 3.29
C ARG A 263 20.21 2.85 2.17
N MET A 264 19.07 2.99 1.49
CA MET A 264 18.70 2.11 0.38
C MET A 264 19.76 2.14 -0.72
N ALA A 265 20.24 3.32 -1.11
CA ALA A 265 21.29 3.47 -2.11
C ALA A 265 22.57 2.71 -1.72
N ALA A 266 23.02 2.89 -0.47
CA ALA A 266 24.20 2.21 0.04
C ALA A 266 24.07 0.68 0.05
N LEU A 267 22.90 0.18 0.46
CA LEU A 267 22.62 -1.26 0.49
C LEU A 267 22.59 -1.90 -0.90
N LEU A 268 22.21 -1.15 -1.93
CA LEU A 268 22.20 -1.62 -3.31
C LEU A 268 23.57 -1.53 -4.00
N GLN A 269 24.47 -0.68 -3.49
CA GLN A 269 25.83 -0.50 -4.02
C GLN A 269 26.89 -1.39 -3.35
N GLN A 270 26.63 -1.88 -2.14
CA GLN A 270 27.58 -2.73 -1.41
C GLN A 270 27.74 -4.11 -2.05
N THR A 271 28.96 -4.62 -2.08
CA THR A 271 29.30 -5.94 -2.65
C THR A 271 29.56 -7.02 -1.60
N ASP A 272 29.98 -6.63 -0.39
CA ASP A 272 30.44 -7.59 0.63
C ASP A 272 29.29 -8.37 1.29
N ASP A 273 28.17 -7.68 1.55
CA ASP A 273 26.96 -8.27 2.12
C ASP A 273 25.72 -7.80 1.34
N PRO A 274 25.52 -8.28 0.11
CA PRO A 274 24.47 -7.79 -0.77
C PRO A 274 23.08 -8.09 -0.21
N VAL A 275 22.11 -7.26 -0.61
CA VAL A 275 20.71 -7.46 -0.26
C VAL A 275 20.20 -8.74 -0.91
N CYS A 276 19.54 -9.59 -0.14
CA CYS A 276 19.01 -10.88 -0.59
C CYS A 276 17.47 -10.93 -0.60
N LEU A 277 16.80 -10.17 0.27
CA LEU A 277 15.34 -10.08 0.34
C LEU A 277 14.92 -8.64 0.61
N VAL A 278 13.75 -8.25 0.09
CA VAL A 278 13.12 -6.96 0.36
C VAL A 278 11.67 -7.17 0.76
N SER A 279 11.24 -6.49 1.82
CA SER A 279 9.84 -6.37 2.21
C SER A 279 9.34 -4.97 1.87
N GLY A 280 8.18 -4.86 1.26
CA GLY A 280 7.61 -3.56 0.90
C GLY A 280 6.21 -3.59 0.34
N PHE A 281 5.67 -2.40 0.14
CA PHE A 281 4.34 -2.21 -0.44
C PHE A 281 4.42 -2.20 -1.94
N VAL A 282 3.57 -2.98 -2.58
CA VAL A 282 3.54 -3.13 -4.02
C VAL A 282 2.40 -2.31 -4.60
N SER A 283 2.69 -1.56 -5.66
CA SER A 283 1.71 -0.79 -6.41
C SER A 283 2.04 -0.84 -7.90
N PHE A 284 1.06 -0.52 -8.73
CA PHE A 284 1.29 -0.30 -10.15
C PHE A 284 1.56 1.18 -10.37
N VAL A 285 2.80 1.53 -10.70
CA VAL A 285 3.23 2.90 -11.01
C VAL A 285 3.72 2.90 -12.44
N GLU A 286 3.17 3.79 -13.28
CA GLU A 286 3.59 3.92 -14.69
C GLU A 286 3.48 2.61 -15.51
N GLY A 287 2.63 1.69 -15.05
CA GLY A 287 2.41 0.42 -15.74
C GLY A 287 3.53 -0.53 -15.46
N GLN A 288 4.24 -0.34 -14.35
CA GLN A 288 5.21 -1.27 -13.81
C GLN A 288 4.84 -1.62 -12.39
N LEU A 289 5.15 -2.87 -12.04
CA LEU A 289 4.95 -3.35 -10.68
C LEU A 289 6.12 -2.85 -9.84
N THR A 290 5.82 -1.85 -9.01
CA THR A 290 6.81 -1.14 -8.20
C THR A 290 6.65 -1.54 -6.75
N LEU A 291 7.77 -1.79 -6.07
CA LEU A 291 7.81 -2.06 -4.64
C LEU A 291 8.42 -0.86 -3.94
N GLU A 292 7.71 -0.31 -2.96
CA GLU A 292 8.24 0.68 -2.03
C GLU A 292 8.88 -0.06 -0.83
N PRO A 293 10.22 -0.06 -0.71
CA PRO A 293 10.90 -0.84 0.32
C PRO A 293 10.61 -0.33 1.73
N ARG A 294 10.45 -1.27 2.67
CA ARG A 294 10.33 -1.00 4.11
C ARG A 294 11.51 -1.58 4.87
N VAL A 295 11.87 -2.82 4.53
CA VAL A 295 13.04 -3.52 5.08
C VAL A 295 13.81 -4.14 3.94
N MET A 296 15.13 -3.95 3.97
CA MET A 296 16.06 -4.63 3.09
C MET A 296 16.90 -5.59 3.94
N MET A 297 16.93 -6.86 3.55
CA MET A 297 17.63 -7.93 4.25
C MET A 297 18.94 -8.22 3.56
N THR A 298 20.03 -8.24 4.31
CA THR A 298 21.32 -8.78 3.86
C THR A 298 21.56 -10.15 4.50
N LYS A 299 22.69 -10.82 4.24
CA LYS A 299 22.97 -12.12 4.89
C LYS A 299 23.18 -11.96 6.39
N THR A 300 23.61 -10.78 6.85
CA THR A 300 23.97 -10.55 8.26
C THR A 300 22.83 -9.95 9.09
N ARG A 301 21.99 -9.08 8.52
CA ARG A 301 20.93 -8.39 9.28
C ARG A 301 19.81 -7.82 8.40
N ALA A 302 18.71 -7.50 9.06
CA ALA A 302 17.64 -6.67 8.51
C ALA A 302 17.92 -5.17 8.70
N TRP A 303 17.61 -4.39 7.67
CA TRP A 303 17.70 -2.93 7.67
C TRP A 303 16.30 -2.33 7.51
N ALA A 304 15.70 -1.89 8.62
CA ALA A 304 14.44 -1.15 8.58
C ALA A 304 14.72 0.30 8.21
N LEU A 305 14.40 0.70 6.97
CA LEU A 305 14.90 1.95 6.38
C LEU A 305 14.48 3.19 7.18
N ASP A 306 13.23 3.25 7.63
CA ASP A 306 12.71 4.36 8.45
C ASP A 306 13.31 4.44 9.87
N ALA A 307 14.05 3.41 10.30
CA ALA A 307 14.72 3.39 11.60
C ALA A 307 16.20 3.84 11.55
N GLU A 308 16.74 4.06 10.36
CA GLU A 308 18.15 4.36 10.17
C GLU A 308 18.43 5.84 10.40
N THR A 309 19.55 6.13 11.07
CA THR A 309 19.87 7.48 11.57
C THR A 309 21.19 8.03 11.03
N THR A 310 21.88 7.28 10.18
CA THR A 310 23.20 7.66 9.68
C THR A 310 23.12 7.94 8.19
N PRO A 311 23.41 9.18 7.74
CA PRO A 311 23.46 9.47 6.32
C PRO A 311 24.59 8.68 5.68
N VAL A 312 24.35 8.23 4.45
CA VAL A 312 25.36 7.57 3.63
C VAL A 312 25.68 8.47 2.43
N ALA A 313 26.78 8.15 1.74
CA ALA A 313 27.38 8.85 0.61
C ALA A 313 26.42 9.52 -0.41
N PRO A 314 26.91 10.47 -1.23
CA PRO A 314 26.09 11.14 -2.25
C PRO A 314 25.36 10.16 -3.19
N LEU A 315 24.15 10.54 -3.59
CA LEU A 315 23.29 9.73 -4.45
C LEU A 315 23.67 9.88 -5.93
N PRO A 316 23.60 8.79 -6.73
CA PRO A 316 23.76 8.88 -8.18
C PRO A 316 22.54 9.60 -8.78
N SER A 317 22.76 10.71 -9.49
CA SER A 317 21.67 11.43 -10.16
C SER A 317 21.39 10.79 -11.51
N ALA A 318 20.31 10.01 -11.61
CA ALA A 318 19.88 9.36 -12.85
C ALA A 318 18.37 9.11 -12.84
N SER A 319 17.71 9.24 -13.99
CA SER A 319 16.35 8.75 -14.19
C SER A 319 16.42 7.31 -14.68
N VAL A 320 15.93 6.39 -13.86
CA VAL A 320 16.06 4.94 -14.09
C VAL A 320 14.74 4.30 -14.53
N LEU A 321 13.61 4.97 -14.29
CA LEU A 321 12.32 4.48 -14.69
C LEU A 321 12.13 4.59 -16.22
N PRO A 322 11.45 3.61 -16.85
CA PRO A 322 11.12 3.70 -18.25
C PRO A 322 10.13 4.85 -18.48
N VAL A 323 10.18 5.47 -19.66
CA VAL A 323 9.21 6.50 -20.03
C VAL A 323 7.83 5.84 -20.17
N PRO A 324 6.79 6.30 -19.43
CA PRO A 324 5.46 5.72 -19.53
C PRO A 324 4.89 5.91 -20.93
N SER A 325 4.21 4.88 -21.44
CA SER A 325 3.53 4.93 -22.74
C SER A 325 2.43 5.99 -22.76
N THR A 326 2.05 6.46 -23.96
CA THR A 326 0.96 7.44 -24.11
C THR A 326 -0.34 6.98 -23.46
N ALA A 327 -0.69 5.70 -23.60
CA ALA A 327 -1.85 5.11 -22.95
C ALA A 327 -1.78 5.25 -21.42
N HIS A 328 -0.60 5.00 -20.86
CA HIS A 328 -0.36 5.09 -19.43
C HIS A 328 -0.44 6.52 -18.90
N GLN A 329 0.15 7.46 -19.64
CA GLN A 329 0.07 8.89 -19.32
C GLN A 329 -1.37 9.40 -19.29
N LEU A 330 -2.25 8.91 -20.19
CA LEU A 330 -3.66 9.26 -20.19
C LEU A 330 -4.40 8.73 -18.94
N LEU A 331 -4.10 7.51 -18.49
CA LEU A 331 -4.68 6.98 -17.25
C LEU A 331 -4.21 7.77 -16.02
N ILE A 332 -2.94 8.15 -15.96
CA ILE A 332 -2.40 9.02 -14.90
C ILE A 332 -3.14 10.36 -14.89
N ARG A 333 -3.33 10.99 -16.06
CA ARG A 333 -4.10 12.24 -16.19
C ARG A 333 -5.56 12.06 -15.75
N CYS A 334 -6.18 10.93 -16.06
CA CYS A 334 -7.54 10.61 -15.61
C CYS A 334 -7.63 10.50 -14.09
N GLN A 335 -6.69 9.78 -13.47
CA GLN A 335 -6.63 9.66 -12.02
C GLN A 335 -6.39 11.02 -11.35
N ALA A 336 -5.50 11.84 -11.90
CA ALA A 336 -5.23 13.19 -11.39
C ALA A 336 -6.49 14.07 -11.43
N LEU A 337 -7.28 14.01 -12.51
CA LEU A 337 -8.55 14.72 -12.61
C LEU A 337 -9.55 14.26 -11.53
N LEU A 338 -9.68 12.96 -11.32
CA LEU A 338 -10.58 12.40 -10.30
C LEU A 338 -10.13 12.78 -8.87
N ILE A 339 -8.83 12.79 -8.60
CA ILE A 339 -8.26 13.27 -7.34
C ILE A 339 -8.54 14.76 -7.15
N GLN A 340 -8.35 15.57 -8.18
CA GLN A 340 -8.62 17.00 -8.13
C GLN A 340 -10.09 17.28 -7.80
N LEU A 341 -11.00 16.51 -8.39
CA LEU A 341 -12.44 16.58 -8.10
C LEU A 341 -12.77 16.16 -6.67
N LEU A 342 -12.12 15.12 -6.15
CA LEU A 342 -12.27 14.66 -4.76
C LEU A 342 -11.91 15.76 -3.77
N HIS A 343 -10.77 16.44 -3.97
CA HIS A 343 -10.28 17.47 -3.04
C HIS A 343 -11.04 18.78 -3.11
N ASN A 344 -11.31 19.26 -4.33
CA ASN A 344 -11.85 20.60 -4.53
C ASN A 344 -13.38 20.61 -4.56
N GLY A 345 -13.99 19.45 -4.73
CA GLY A 345 -15.44 19.28 -4.86
C GLY A 345 -15.96 19.74 -6.21
N TRP A 346 -16.94 19.00 -6.73
CA TRP A 346 -17.55 19.28 -8.03
C TRP A 346 -18.15 20.69 -8.12
N ARG A 347 -18.86 21.13 -7.08
CA ARG A 347 -19.61 22.40 -7.04
C ARG A 347 -18.76 23.63 -7.38
N TYR A 348 -17.46 23.58 -7.10
CA TYR A 348 -16.54 24.70 -7.31
C TYR A 348 -15.73 24.60 -8.61
N GLN A 349 -15.77 23.45 -9.30
CA GLN A 349 -14.93 23.18 -10.48
C GLN A 349 -15.70 22.74 -11.72
N GLU A 350 -17.04 22.66 -11.65
CA GLU A 350 -17.90 22.07 -12.68
C GLU A 350 -17.48 22.41 -14.12
N GLN A 351 -17.38 23.70 -14.47
CA GLN A 351 -17.11 24.09 -15.86
C GLN A 351 -15.67 23.76 -16.31
N SER A 352 -14.69 23.90 -15.44
CA SER A 352 -13.29 23.54 -15.73
C SER A 352 -13.11 22.02 -15.81
N ALA A 353 -13.72 21.29 -14.87
CA ALA A 353 -13.68 19.83 -14.82
C ALA A 353 -14.38 19.18 -16.01
N ILE A 354 -15.52 19.73 -16.45
CA ILE A 354 -16.21 19.26 -17.68
C ILE A 354 -15.30 19.46 -18.89
N GLY A 355 -14.70 20.65 -19.06
CA GLY A 355 -13.80 20.90 -20.18
C GLY A 355 -12.58 19.98 -20.20
N GLN A 356 -11.97 19.75 -19.03
CA GLN A 356 -10.84 18.80 -18.89
C GLN A 356 -11.26 17.35 -19.16
N ALA A 357 -12.43 16.93 -18.66
CA ALA A 357 -12.98 15.61 -18.91
C ALA A 357 -13.27 15.37 -20.41
N GLU A 358 -13.82 16.36 -21.11
CA GLU A 358 -14.09 16.27 -22.56
C GLU A 358 -12.82 16.14 -23.39
N LEU A 359 -11.80 16.96 -23.10
CA LEU A 359 -10.50 16.85 -23.76
C LEU A 359 -9.88 15.46 -23.52
N LEU A 360 -9.90 14.99 -22.27
CA LEU A 360 -9.36 13.69 -21.93
C LEU A 360 -10.17 12.54 -22.54
N ALA A 361 -11.50 12.65 -22.63
CA ALA A 361 -12.34 11.66 -23.29
C ALA A 361 -12.02 11.53 -24.78
N ASN A 362 -11.72 12.64 -25.47
CA ASN A 362 -11.29 12.61 -26.87
C ASN A 362 -9.92 11.92 -27.01
N ASP A 363 -8.95 12.27 -26.17
CA ASP A 363 -7.62 11.63 -26.15
C ASP A 363 -7.74 10.11 -25.89
N LEU A 364 -8.56 9.72 -24.90
CA LEU A 364 -8.81 8.31 -24.56
C LEU A 364 -9.51 7.55 -25.68
N THR A 365 -10.45 8.18 -26.40
CA THR A 365 -11.12 7.59 -27.57
C THR A 365 -10.12 7.31 -28.69
N ALA A 366 -9.17 8.23 -28.92
CA ALA A 366 -8.14 8.06 -29.94
C ALA A 366 -7.20 6.88 -29.66
N VAL A 367 -6.94 6.57 -28.39
CA VAL A 367 -6.09 5.44 -27.95
C VAL A 367 -6.89 4.14 -27.76
N GLY A 368 -8.22 4.18 -27.86
CA GLY A 368 -9.10 3.00 -27.82
C GLY A 368 -9.75 2.70 -26.47
N PHE A 369 -9.65 3.59 -25.47
CA PHE A 369 -10.31 3.45 -24.17
C PHE A 369 -11.78 3.94 -24.20
N TYR A 370 -12.59 3.39 -25.10
CA TYR A 370 -13.96 3.86 -25.37
C TYR A 370 -14.85 3.88 -24.12
N ARG A 371 -14.72 2.88 -23.25
CA ARG A 371 -15.56 2.79 -22.03
C ARG A 371 -15.21 3.88 -21.02
N LEU A 372 -13.93 4.16 -20.82
CA LEU A 372 -13.49 5.22 -19.91
C LEU A 372 -13.83 6.60 -20.48
N ALA A 373 -13.63 6.80 -21.78
CA ALA A 373 -14.04 8.02 -22.47
C ALA A 373 -15.55 8.28 -22.36
N HIS A 374 -16.37 7.24 -22.53
CA HIS A 374 -17.81 7.35 -22.36
C HIS A 374 -18.21 7.78 -20.95
N VAL A 375 -17.62 7.17 -19.92
CA VAL A 375 -17.89 7.53 -18.52
C VAL A 375 -17.49 8.98 -18.22
N LEU A 376 -16.35 9.46 -18.71
CA LEU A 376 -15.98 10.87 -18.56
C LEU A 376 -16.94 11.81 -19.31
N GLY A 377 -17.40 11.42 -20.51
CA GLY A 377 -18.39 12.18 -21.28
C GLY A 377 -19.75 12.31 -20.60
N GLN A 378 -20.09 11.41 -19.67
CA GLN A 378 -21.32 11.50 -18.88
C GLN A 378 -21.30 12.66 -17.87
N PHE A 379 -20.12 13.16 -17.47
CA PHE A 379 -20.01 14.22 -16.45
C PHE A 379 -20.84 15.47 -16.77
N ARG A 380 -21.01 15.79 -18.06
CA ARG A 380 -21.79 16.94 -18.53
C ARG A 380 -23.31 16.78 -18.40
N ASN A 381 -23.82 15.57 -18.65
CA ASN A 381 -25.24 15.37 -18.97
C ASN A 381 -26.03 14.70 -17.83
N THR A 382 -25.38 14.45 -16.70
CA THR A 382 -25.94 13.59 -15.67
C THR A 382 -26.29 14.38 -14.41
N GLU A 383 -27.47 14.11 -13.85
CA GLU A 383 -27.93 14.61 -12.55
C GLU A 383 -27.01 14.13 -11.41
N SER A 384 -27.19 14.69 -10.22
CA SER A 384 -26.26 14.51 -9.09
C SER A 384 -25.95 13.04 -8.75
N GLU A 385 -26.93 12.15 -8.73
CA GLU A 385 -26.73 10.75 -8.34
C GLU A 385 -25.99 9.94 -9.41
N ALA A 386 -26.45 9.98 -10.65
CA ALA A 386 -25.82 9.25 -11.74
C ALA A 386 -24.43 9.82 -12.10
N ARG A 387 -24.12 11.08 -11.73
CA ARG A 387 -22.77 11.64 -11.82
C ARG A 387 -21.82 11.01 -10.81
N VAL A 388 -22.26 10.79 -9.57
CA VAL A 388 -21.48 10.07 -8.55
C VAL A 388 -21.19 8.65 -9.02
N GLU A 389 -22.17 7.99 -9.64
CA GLU A 389 -21.98 6.67 -10.23
C GLU A 389 -20.94 6.69 -11.37
N ALA A 390 -21.01 7.68 -12.27
CA ALA A 390 -20.03 7.85 -13.34
C ALA A 390 -18.61 8.07 -12.77
N MET A 391 -18.45 8.93 -11.77
CA MET A 391 -17.15 9.14 -11.10
C MET A 391 -16.61 7.85 -10.47
N ASN A 392 -17.46 7.13 -9.73
CA ASN A 392 -17.10 5.86 -9.13
C ASN A 392 -16.65 4.83 -10.19
N ASN A 393 -17.41 4.70 -11.28
CA ASN A 393 -17.06 3.82 -12.39
C ASN A 393 -15.75 4.22 -13.07
N GLY A 394 -15.48 5.53 -13.18
CA GLY A 394 -14.21 6.05 -13.69
C GLY A 394 -13.01 5.59 -12.85
N VAL A 395 -13.12 5.68 -11.51
CA VAL A 395 -12.07 5.19 -10.60
C VAL A 395 -11.82 3.70 -10.79
N LEU A 396 -12.87 2.88 -10.78
CA LEU A 396 -12.77 1.42 -10.89
C LEU A 396 -12.19 0.97 -12.24
N LEU A 397 -12.56 1.65 -13.33
CA LEU A 397 -12.00 1.37 -14.65
C LEU A 397 -10.51 1.72 -14.68
N CYS A 398 -10.10 2.87 -14.14
CA CYS A 398 -8.68 3.21 -14.02
C CYS A 398 -7.92 2.15 -13.22
N GLU A 399 -8.44 1.73 -12.06
CA GLU A 399 -7.86 0.66 -11.23
C GLU A 399 -7.65 -0.65 -12.00
N GLN A 400 -8.60 -1.05 -12.85
CA GLN A 400 -8.50 -2.27 -13.63
C GLN A 400 -7.56 -2.13 -14.83
N LEU A 401 -7.50 -0.96 -15.46
CA LEU A 401 -6.70 -0.73 -16.66
C LEU A 401 -5.21 -0.57 -16.33
N PHE A 402 -4.85 -0.04 -15.16
CA PHE A 402 -3.45 0.13 -14.75
C PHE A 402 -2.64 -1.18 -14.79
N PRO A 403 -3.11 -2.31 -14.21
CA PRO A 403 -2.45 -3.61 -14.33
C PRO A 403 -2.48 -4.21 -15.74
N MET A 404 -3.49 -3.88 -16.56
CA MET A 404 -3.65 -4.46 -17.91
C MET A 404 -2.66 -3.87 -18.92
N LEU A 405 -2.25 -2.60 -18.77
CA LEU A 405 -1.31 -1.96 -19.71
C LEU A 405 0.12 -2.52 -19.66
N GLN A 406 0.46 -3.34 -18.66
CA GLN A 406 1.69 -4.15 -18.71
C GLN A 406 1.69 -5.21 -19.81
N GLN A 407 0.53 -5.58 -20.36
CA GLN A 407 0.38 -6.75 -21.23
C GLN A 407 0.77 -6.51 -22.70
N GLN A 408 1.07 -5.27 -23.09
CA GLN A 408 1.34 -4.92 -24.50
C GLN A 408 2.75 -4.36 -24.74
N GLY A 409 3.63 -4.43 -23.73
CA GLY A 409 5.03 -3.99 -23.81
C GLY A 409 5.97 -5.12 -24.18
#